data_AF-A0AAV8YIB1-F1
#
_entry.id   AF-A0AAV8YIB1-F1
#
_cell.length_a   1.000
_cell.length_b   1.000
_cell.length_c   1.000
_cell.angle_alpha   90.00
_cell.angle_beta   90.00
_cell.angle_gamma   90.00
#
_symmetry.space_group_name_H-M   'P 1'
#
loop_
_entity.id
_entity.type
_entity.pdbx_description
1 polymer ?
#
loop_
_entity_poly.entity_id
_entity_poly.type
_entity_poly.pdbx_seq_one_letter_code
_entity_poly.pdbx_strand_id
1 'polypeptide(L)'
;MAKQILKVSEKDFFDQMGVFFIGFVSQYGYDRVLSVLGRHMRDFLNGLDNLHEYLKFSYPRMRAPSFICENETKQGLTLHYRSKRRGFVYYTMGQIREVARHFYHKEMKIELVREELLFDMVHVTFQLTFDNRAFTMASLAMTREEKHLPISASVLFEIFPFCIVFG
;
A
#
# COMPACT_ATOMS: atom_id res chain seq x y z
N MET A 1 -8.89 -10.29 -26.99
CA MET A 1 -9.90 -9.48 -27.72
C MET A 1 -9.65 -7.98 -27.62
N ALA A 2 -9.79 -7.29 -26.47
CA ALA A 2 -9.60 -5.82 -26.41
C ALA A 2 -8.17 -5.34 -26.73
N LYS A 3 -7.12 -5.99 -26.18
CA LYS A 3 -5.70 -5.62 -26.40
C LYS A 3 -5.27 -5.68 -27.88
N GLN A 4 -5.73 -6.70 -28.60
CA GLN A 4 -5.38 -6.92 -30.01
C GLN A 4 -5.95 -5.84 -30.94
N ILE A 5 -7.08 -5.25 -30.56
CA ILE A 5 -7.73 -4.17 -31.31
C ILE A 5 -7.02 -2.83 -31.04
N LEU A 6 -6.62 -2.59 -29.78
CA LEU A 6 -6.01 -1.33 -29.34
C LEU A 6 -4.53 -1.19 -29.71
N LYS A 7 -3.86 -2.25 -30.19
CA LYS A 7 -2.43 -2.26 -30.55
C LYS A 7 -1.49 -1.77 -29.43
N VAL A 8 -1.88 -1.95 -28.17
CA VAL A 8 -1.08 -1.61 -26.98
C VAL A 8 -0.47 -2.87 -26.36
N SER A 9 0.67 -2.72 -25.67
CA SER A 9 1.25 -3.83 -24.91
C SER A 9 0.33 -4.22 -23.75
N GLU A 10 0.41 -5.48 -23.31
CA GLU A 10 -0.36 -5.94 -22.15
C GLU A 10 -0.05 -5.14 -20.88
N LYS A 11 1.22 -4.78 -20.70
CA LYS A 11 1.70 -3.94 -19.63
C LYS A 11 1.01 -2.58 -19.65
N ASP A 12 1.06 -1.89 -20.79
CA ASP A 12 0.50 -0.53 -20.90
C ASP A 12 -1.02 -0.54 -20.77
N PHE A 13 -1.67 -1.58 -21.31
CA PHE A 13 -3.11 -1.76 -21.15
C PHE A 13 -3.50 -1.89 -19.67
N PHE A 14 -2.85 -2.78 -18.92
CA PHE A 14 -3.19 -2.98 -17.52
C PHE A 14 -2.81 -1.79 -16.65
N ASP A 15 -1.68 -1.14 -16.90
CA ASP A 15 -1.29 0.07 -16.19
C ASP A 15 -2.32 1.19 -16.39
N GLN A 16 -2.75 1.47 -17.62
CA GLN A 16 -3.80 2.45 -17.91
C GLN A 16 -5.15 2.07 -17.31
N MET A 17 -5.51 0.78 -17.31
CA MET A 17 -6.73 0.31 -16.64
C MET A 17 -6.67 0.55 -15.12
N GLY A 18 -5.50 0.40 -14.51
CA GLY A 18 -5.28 0.69 -13.09
C GLY A 18 -5.47 2.18 -12.78
N VAL A 19 -4.91 3.05 -13.62
CA VAL A 19 -5.10 4.50 -13.54
C VAL A 19 -6.58 4.85 -13.68
N PHE A 20 -7.25 4.34 -14.72
CA PHE A 20 -8.67 4.57 -14.94
C PHE A 20 -9.52 4.12 -13.75
N PHE A 21 -9.21 2.97 -13.16
CA PHE A 21 -9.97 2.42 -12.05
C PHE A 21 -10.03 3.37 -10.85
N ILE A 22 -8.92 4.03 -10.51
CA ILE A 22 -8.90 4.99 -9.40
C ILE A 22 -9.82 6.18 -9.70
N GLY A 23 -9.73 6.74 -10.91
CA GLY A 23 -10.64 7.81 -11.35
C GLY A 23 -12.11 7.37 -11.33
N PHE A 24 -12.38 6.15 -11.78
CA PHE A 24 -13.71 5.55 -11.73
C PHE A 24 -14.22 5.45 -10.29
N VAL A 25 -13.52 4.77 -9.38
CA VAL A 25 -14.04 4.58 -8.01
C VAL A 25 -14.20 5.90 -7.26
N SER A 26 -13.33 6.89 -7.50
CA SER A 26 -13.48 8.24 -6.94
C SER A 26 -14.79 8.89 -7.36
N GLN A 27 -15.17 8.79 -8.65
CA GLN A 27 -16.44 9.34 -9.17
C GLN A 27 -17.68 8.70 -8.54
N TYR A 28 -17.59 7.44 -8.10
CA TYR A 28 -18.70 6.70 -7.46
C TYR A 28 -18.65 6.77 -5.92
N GLY A 29 -17.96 7.77 -5.36
CA GLY A 29 -18.05 8.11 -3.93
C GLY A 29 -17.04 7.41 -3.03
N TYR A 30 -16.12 6.61 -3.57
CA TYR A 30 -15.02 6.04 -2.78
C TYR A 30 -13.91 7.04 -2.48
N ASP A 31 -13.94 8.22 -3.10
CA ASP A 31 -12.95 9.28 -2.90
C ASP A 31 -12.73 9.60 -1.42
N ARG A 32 -13.82 9.74 -0.66
CA ARG A 32 -13.78 10.03 0.79
C ARG A 32 -13.13 8.91 1.60
N VAL A 33 -13.38 7.66 1.23
CA VAL A 33 -12.79 6.51 1.93
C VAL A 33 -11.30 6.44 1.63
N LEU A 34 -10.92 6.59 0.36
CA LEU A 34 -9.53 6.57 -0.07
C LEU A 34 -8.71 7.72 0.52
N SER A 35 -9.32 8.92 0.64
CA SER A 35 -8.64 10.10 1.19
C SER A 35 -8.32 10.00 2.68
N VAL A 36 -9.00 9.13 3.43
CA VAL A 36 -8.79 8.97 4.89
C VAL A 36 -7.95 7.74 5.26
N LEU A 37 -7.52 6.93 4.29
CA LEU A 37 -6.69 5.75 4.57
C LEU A 37 -5.29 6.09 5.06
N GLY A 38 -4.80 7.29 4.77
CA GLY A 38 -3.47 7.70 5.21
C GLY A 38 -3.21 9.17 4.96
N ARG A 39 -2.48 9.81 5.88
CA ARG A 39 -2.02 11.20 5.72
C ARG A 39 -0.93 11.30 4.66
N HIS A 40 -0.10 10.26 4.54
CA HIS A 40 0.96 10.17 3.54
C HIS A 40 0.81 8.91 2.69
N MET A 41 1.47 8.89 1.53
CA MET A 41 1.39 7.76 0.59
C MET A 41 1.77 6.42 1.24
N ARG A 42 2.77 6.40 2.13
CA ARG A 42 3.14 5.19 2.86
C ARG A 42 2.04 4.72 3.83
N ASP A 43 1.28 5.64 4.41
CA ASP A 43 0.21 5.29 5.36
C ASP A 43 -0.95 4.66 4.61
N PHE A 44 -1.27 5.22 3.43
CA PHE A 44 -2.24 4.63 2.52
C PHE A 44 -1.89 3.18 2.19
N LEU A 45 -0.65 2.93 1.76
CA LEU A 45 -0.20 1.58 1.37
C LEU A 45 -0.30 0.59 2.53
N ASN A 46 0.11 0.98 3.74
CA ASN A 46 -0.02 0.14 4.93
C ASN A 46 -1.48 -0.02 5.40
N GLY A 47 -2.35 0.94 5.10
CA GLY A 47 -3.78 0.90 5.43
C GLY A 47 -4.63 0.05 4.49
N LEU A 48 -4.11 -0.35 3.31
CA LEU A 48 -4.88 -1.08 2.29
C LEU A 48 -5.42 -2.42 2.78
N ASP A 49 -4.65 -3.16 3.56
CA ASP A 49 -5.06 -4.47 4.06
C ASP A 49 -6.25 -4.34 5.02
N ASN A 50 -6.27 -3.29 5.85
CA ASN A 50 -7.40 -2.98 6.73
C ASN A 50 -8.65 -2.58 5.95
N LEU A 51 -8.50 -1.76 4.90
CA LEU A 51 -9.61 -1.42 4.00
C LEU A 51 -10.19 -2.69 3.37
N HIS A 52 -9.34 -3.57 2.85
CA HIS A 52 -9.77 -4.81 2.24
C HIS A 52 -10.50 -5.71 3.23
N GLU A 53 -10.01 -5.80 4.47
CA GLU A 53 -10.69 -6.57 5.50
C GLU A 53 -12.06 -5.98 5.83
N TYR A 54 -12.16 -4.65 5.96
CA TYR A 54 -13.44 -3.97 6.14
C TYR A 54 -14.43 -4.26 4.99
N LEU A 55 -13.96 -4.22 3.74
CA LEU A 55 -14.79 -4.50 2.58
C LEU A 55 -15.27 -5.97 2.51
N LYS A 56 -14.52 -6.94 3.08
CA LYS A 56 -14.94 -8.34 3.10
C LYS A 56 -16.23 -8.57 3.91
N PHE A 57 -16.53 -7.72 4.90
CA PHE A 57 -17.80 -7.81 5.62
C PHE A 57 -19.00 -7.66 4.69
N SER A 58 -18.92 -6.75 3.71
CA SER A 58 -19.97 -6.55 2.69
C SER A 58 -19.79 -7.45 1.46
N TYR A 59 -18.56 -7.84 1.16
CA TYR A 59 -18.21 -8.65 -0.02
C TYR A 59 -17.43 -9.92 0.39
N PRO A 60 -18.09 -10.95 0.96
CA PRO A 60 -17.41 -12.11 1.55
C PRO A 60 -16.57 -12.93 0.57
N ARG A 61 -16.88 -12.86 -0.73
CA ARG A 61 -16.14 -13.57 -1.79
C ARG A 61 -14.95 -12.77 -2.34
N MET A 62 -14.69 -11.57 -1.80
CA MET A 62 -13.60 -10.73 -2.28
C MET A 62 -12.24 -11.37 -2.00
N ARG A 63 -11.46 -11.57 -3.06
CA ARG A 63 -10.07 -12.06 -2.99
C ARG A 63 -9.12 -10.89 -3.10
N ALA A 64 -9.01 -10.14 -2.00
CA ALA A 64 -8.13 -8.99 -1.91
C ALA A 64 -6.64 -9.39 -1.96
N PRO A 65 -5.78 -8.55 -2.57
CA PRO A 65 -4.34 -8.66 -2.40
C PRO A 65 -3.92 -8.10 -1.03
N SER A 66 -2.68 -8.37 -0.64
CA SER A 66 -2.04 -7.83 0.56
C SER A 66 -0.82 -6.99 0.19
N PHE A 67 -0.58 -5.93 0.96
CA PHE A 67 0.48 -4.95 0.77
C PHE A 67 1.32 -4.79 2.03
N ILE A 68 2.65 -4.91 1.89
CA ILE A 68 3.58 -4.75 3.01
C ILE A 68 4.70 -3.81 2.58
N CYS A 69 4.89 -2.72 3.34
CA CYS A 69 5.99 -1.78 3.14
C CYS A 69 7.22 -2.21 3.95
N GLU A 70 8.39 -2.18 3.31
CA GLU A 70 9.71 -2.44 3.92
C GLU A 70 10.73 -1.39 3.44
N ASN A 71 11.87 -1.30 4.13
CA ASN A 71 13.00 -0.42 3.76
C ASN A 71 12.57 1.03 3.48
N GLU A 72 11.75 1.59 4.36
CA GLU A 72 11.22 2.95 4.19
C GLU A 72 12.30 4.01 4.41
N THR A 73 12.43 4.91 3.44
CA THR A 73 13.41 6.00 3.45
C THR A 73 12.72 7.32 3.11
N LYS A 74 13.48 8.43 3.12
CA LYS A 74 13.00 9.74 2.65
C LYS A 74 12.68 9.76 1.15
N GLN A 75 13.19 8.81 0.38
CA GLN A 75 13.12 8.77 -1.09
C GLN A 75 12.18 7.69 -1.61
N GLY A 76 11.54 6.90 -0.74
CA GLY A 76 10.62 5.85 -1.13
C GLY A 76 10.69 4.65 -0.21
N LEU A 77 10.29 3.48 -0.72
CA LEU A 77 10.19 2.23 0.04
C LEU A 77 10.16 1.01 -0.89
N THR A 78 10.42 -0.17 -0.33
CA THR A 78 10.16 -1.45 -0.97
C THR A 78 8.73 -1.88 -0.65
N LEU A 79 7.93 -2.23 -1.66
CA LEU A 79 6.55 -2.69 -1.48
C LEU A 79 6.44 -4.16 -1.91
N HIS A 80 6.02 -5.01 -0.99
CA HIS A 80 5.64 -6.39 -1.28
C HIS A 80 4.14 -6.46 -1.56
N TYR A 81 3.81 -6.92 -2.76
CA TYR A 81 2.45 -7.20 -3.20
C TYR A 81 2.22 -8.70 -3.27
N ARG A 82 1.18 -9.18 -2.58
CA ARG A 82 0.85 -10.60 -2.51
C ARG A 82 -0.58 -10.82 -2.98
N SER A 83 -0.78 -11.73 -3.91
CA SER A 83 -2.11 -11.95 -4.49
C SER A 83 -2.28 -13.36 -5.03
N LYS A 84 -3.46 -13.95 -4.81
CA LYS A 84 -3.85 -15.18 -5.51
C LYS A 84 -4.31 -14.93 -6.96
N ARG A 85 -4.46 -13.66 -7.37
CA ARG A 85 -4.86 -13.26 -8.72
C ARG A 85 -3.63 -12.94 -9.57
N ARG A 86 -3.41 -13.72 -10.63
CA ARG A 86 -2.27 -13.60 -11.54
C ARG A 86 -2.55 -12.57 -12.65
N GLY A 87 -1.49 -11.96 -13.21
CA GLY A 87 -1.60 -11.05 -14.36
C GLY A 87 -2.03 -9.61 -14.03
N PHE A 88 -2.10 -9.24 -12.74
CA PHE A 88 -2.52 -7.90 -12.30
C PHE A 88 -1.36 -7.01 -11.83
N VAL A 89 -0.11 -7.41 -12.07
CA VAL A 89 1.09 -6.69 -11.60
C VAL A 89 1.08 -5.24 -12.09
N TYR A 90 0.97 -5.03 -13.41
CA TYR A 90 0.95 -3.69 -13.99
C TYR A 90 -0.33 -2.92 -13.69
N TYR A 91 -1.45 -3.61 -13.48
CA TYR A 91 -2.69 -2.99 -13.03
C TYR A 91 -2.53 -2.36 -11.64
N THR A 92 -1.93 -3.11 -10.71
CA THR A 92 -1.58 -2.60 -9.38
C THR A 92 -0.60 -1.43 -9.46
N MET A 93 0.40 -1.47 -10.35
CA MET A 93 1.31 -0.35 -10.56
C MET A 93 0.57 0.92 -11.00
N GLY A 94 -0.35 0.81 -11.95
CA GLY A 94 -1.19 1.91 -12.43
C GLY A 94 -2.04 2.52 -11.31
N GLN A 95 -2.69 1.67 -10.50
CA GLN A 95 -3.46 2.12 -9.34
C GLN A 95 -2.61 2.88 -8.32
N ILE A 96 -1.45 2.32 -7.95
CA ILE A 96 -0.57 2.95 -6.95
C ILE A 96 -0.09 4.31 -7.45
N ARG A 97 0.34 4.41 -8.72
CA ARG A 97 0.77 5.68 -9.34
C ARG A 97 -0.35 6.72 -9.34
N GLU A 98 -1.55 6.31 -9.73
CA GLU A 98 -2.68 7.22 -9.78
C GLU A 98 -3.11 7.69 -8.39
N VAL A 99 -3.07 6.83 -7.38
CA VAL A 99 -3.34 7.25 -5.99
C VAL A 99 -2.34 8.31 -5.54
N ALA A 100 -1.04 8.09 -5.78
CA ALA A 100 -0.03 9.07 -5.38
C ALA A 100 -0.22 10.43 -6.09
N ARG A 101 -0.56 10.41 -7.37
CA ARG A 101 -0.81 11.63 -8.15
C ARG A 101 -2.10 12.34 -7.71
N HIS A 102 -3.19 11.59 -7.58
CA HIS A 102 -4.53 12.12 -7.34
C HIS A 102 -4.71 12.63 -5.90
N PHE A 103 -4.33 11.82 -4.91
CA PHE A 103 -4.59 12.13 -3.49
C PHE A 103 -3.41 12.81 -2.78
N TYR A 104 -2.18 12.53 -3.21
CA TYR A 104 -0.98 13.00 -2.50
C TYR A 104 -0.17 14.02 -3.30
N HIS A 105 -0.54 14.29 -4.56
CA HIS A 105 0.18 15.18 -5.48
C HIS A 105 1.67 14.82 -5.58
N LYS A 106 1.98 13.52 -5.63
CA LYS A 106 3.34 12.99 -5.72
C LYS A 106 3.54 12.27 -7.04
N GLU A 107 4.64 12.63 -7.70
CA GLU A 107 5.23 11.80 -8.74
C GLU A 107 5.83 10.55 -8.11
N MET A 108 5.54 9.39 -8.70
CA MET A 108 6.02 8.11 -8.20
C MET A 108 6.53 7.24 -9.34
N LYS A 109 7.80 6.86 -9.22
CA LYS A 109 8.41 5.83 -10.05
C LYS A 109 8.24 4.48 -9.36
N ILE A 110 7.83 3.47 -10.13
CA ILE A 110 7.64 2.10 -9.66
C ILE A 110 8.46 1.18 -10.53
N GLU A 111 9.34 0.40 -9.92
CA GLU A 111 10.19 -0.59 -10.60
C GLU A 111 9.84 -1.99 -10.10
N LEU A 112 9.63 -2.92 -11.03
CA LEU A 112 9.45 -4.34 -10.72
C LEU A 112 10.82 -4.93 -10.41
N VAL A 113 11.05 -5.31 -9.14
CA VAL A 113 12.32 -5.89 -8.69
C VAL A 113 12.29 -7.41 -8.84
N ARG A 114 11.19 -8.05 -8.43
CA ARG A 114 11.04 -9.51 -8.45
C ARG A 114 9.57 -9.89 -8.59
N GLU A 115 9.30 -10.96 -9.32
CA GLU A 115 7.99 -11.62 -9.39
C GLU A 115 8.20 -13.12 -9.21
N GLU A 116 7.52 -13.69 -8.22
CA GLU A 116 7.63 -15.09 -7.85
C GLU A 116 6.25 -15.72 -7.68
N LEU A 117 6.18 -17.01 -7.99
CA LEU A 117 5.00 -17.82 -7.69
C LEU A 117 5.31 -18.74 -6.51
N LEU A 118 4.69 -18.45 -5.37
CA LEU A 118 4.74 -19.24 -4.16
C LEU A 118 3.42 -20.03 -4.06
N PHE A 119 3.45 -21.30 -4.48
CA PHE A 119 2.27 -22.17 -4.56
C PHE A 119 1.13 -21.55 -5.40
N ASP A 120 0.02 -21.14 -4.75
CA ASP A 120 -1.14 -20.52 -5.37
C ASP A 120 -1.12 -18.98 -5.31
N MET A 121 -0.05 -18.39 -4.78
CA MET A 121 0.09 -16.96 -4.55
C MET A 121 1.24 -16.38 -5.39
N VAL A 122 0.99 -15.25 -6.04
CA VAL A 122 2.04 -14.43 -6.64
C VAL A 122 2.55 -13.46 -5.58
N HIS A 123 3.86 -13.41 -5.42
CA HIS A 123 4.55 -12.41 -4.61
C HIS A 123 5.39 -11.55 -5.54
N VAL A 124 5.11 -10.25 -5.54
CA VAL A 124 5.83 -9.26 -6.32
C VAL A 124 6.49 -8.27 -5.37
N THR A 125 7.74 -7.94 -5.64
CA THR A 125 8.46 -6.89 -4.94
C THR A 125 8.65 -5.72 -5.89
N PHE A 126 8.17 -4.56 -5.47
CA PHE A 126 8.34 -3.29 -6.16
C PHE A 126 9.32 -2.41 -5.39
N GLN A 127 10.14 -1.65 -6.12
CA GLN A 127 10.82 -0.48 -5.57
C GLN A 127 9.99 0.76 -5.92
N LEU A 128 9.49 1.45 -4.89
CA LEU A 128 8.80 2.72 -5.03
C LEU A 128 9.78 3.86 -4.75
N THR A 129 9.81 4.85 -5.64
CA THR A 129 10.62 6.06 -5.48
C THR A 129 9.71 7.27 -5.57
N PHE A 130 9.60 8.00 -4.46
CA PHE A 130 8.77 9.21 -4.31
C PHE A 130 9.26 10.03 -3.10
N ASP A 131 8.87 11.30 -3.01
CA ASP A 131 9.21 12.11 -1.83
C ASP A 131 8.44 11.61 -0.58
N ASN A 132 9.13 10.92 0.32
CA ASN A 132 8.60 10.34 1.54
C ASN A 132 9.15 11.04 2.80
N ARG A 133 9.66 12.26 2.69
CA ARG A 133 10.28 13.00 3.82
C ARG A 133 9.33 13.23 5.00
N ALA A 134 8.04 13.43 4.72
CA ALA A 134 7.03 13.67 5.75
C ALA A 134 6.94 12.50 6.75
N PHE A 135 7.06 11.25 6.26
CA PHE A 135 7.14 10.08 7.12
C PHE A 135 8.39 10.10 8.00
N THR A 136 9.56 10.40 7.43
CA THR A 136 10.79 10.42 8.22
C THR A 136 10.75 11.48 9.31
N MET A 137 10.10 12.63 9.08
CA MET A 137 9.90 13.63 10.12
C MET A 137 8.98 13.12 11.24
N ALA A 138 7.88 12.44 10.90
CA ALA A 138 7.00 11.82 11.88
C ALA A 138 7.72 10.71 12.67
N SER A 139 8.45 9.82 11.99
CA SER A 139 9.24 8.76 12.62
C SER A 139 10.35 9.31 13.52
N LEU A 140 11.06 10.36 13.09
CA LEU A 140 12.08 11.05 13.90
C LEU A 140 11.48 11.77 15.12
N ALA A 141 10.27 12.32 14.99
CA ALA A 141 9.55 12.88 16.13
C ALA A 141 9.21 11.78 17.16
N MET A 142 8.72 10.62 16.69
CA MET A 142 8.44 9.47 17.54
C MET A 142 9.72 8.90 18.20
N THR A 143 10.83 8.75 17.46
CA THR A 143 12.11 8.26 18.05
C THR A 143 12.76 9.27 19.01
N ARG A 144 12.50 10.58 18.85
CA ARG A 144 12.91 11.59 19.84
C ARG A 144 12.14 11.44 21.16
N GLU A 145 10.86 11.04 21.11
CA GLU A 145 10.08 10.73 22.31
C GLU A 145 10.53 9.41 22.97
N GLU A 146 10.84 8.36 22.18
CA GLU A 146 11.26 7.05 22.71
C GLU A 146 12.54 7.08 23.54
N LYS A 147 13.46 8.03 23.29
CA LYS A 147 14.69 8.14 24.12
C LYS A 147 14.41 8.45 25.59
N HIS A 148 13.18 8.86 25.93
CA HIS A 148 12.73 9.02 27.31
C HIS A 148 11.25 8.64 27.45
N LEU A 149 10.90 7.37 27.32
CA LEU A 149 9.67 6.87 27.95
C LEU A 149 9.95 6.72 29.46
N PRO A 150 9.36 7.54 30.35
CA PRO A 150 9.66 7.53 31.78
C PRO A 150 8.97 6.36 32.52
N ILE A 151 8.50 5.35 31.79
CA ILE A 151 7.57 4.35 32.29
C ILE A 151 8.28 3.00 32.32
N SER A 152 8.33 2.38 33.49
CA SER A 152 8.89 1.04 33.63
C SER A 152 8.00 0.02 32.92
N ALA A 153 8.60 -1.11 32.50
CA ALA A 153 7.85 -2.23 31.93
C ALA A 153 6.71 -2.70 32.86
N SER A 154 6.89 -2.60 34.19
CA SER A 154 5.85 -2.94 35.16
C SER A 154 4.59 -2.08 35.01
N VAL A 155 4.75 -0.77 34.86
CA VAL A 155 3.63 0.15 34.66
C VAL A 155 2.98 -0.08 33.28
N LEU A 156 3.76 -0.47 32.27
CA LEU A 156 3.24 -0.82 30.96
C LEU A 156 2.34 -2.08 31.01
N PHE A 157 2.73 -3.11 31.76
CA PHE A 157 1.90 -4.31 31.94
C PHE A 157 0.67 -4.09 32.84
N GLU A 158 0.74 -3.14 33.78
CA GLU A 158 -0.43 -2.72 34.57
C GLU A 158 -1.46 -1.96 33.71
N ILE A 159 -1.00 -1.05 32.85
CA ILE A 159 -1.89 -0.27 31.96
C ILE A 159 -2.46 -1.16 30.86
N PHE A 160 -1.67 -2.13 30.36
CA PHE A 160 -2.08 -3.05 29.29
C PHE A 160 -2.10 -4.51 29.77
N PRO A 161 -3.16 -4.93 30.49
CA PRO A 161 -3.23 -6.25 31.14
C PRO A 161 -3.28 -7.44 30.17
N PHE A 162 -3.38 -7.19 28.86
CA PHE A 162 -3.39 -8.20 27.79
C PHE A 162 -2.19 -8.08 26.83
N CYS A 163 -1.09 -7.43 27.25
CA CYS A 163 0.12 -7.31 26.44
C CYS A 163 1.01 -8.55 26.57
N ILE A 164 1.43 -9.13 25.44
CA ILE A 164 2.43 -10.21 25.36
C ILE A 164 3.60 -9.70 24.51
N VAL A 165 4.82 -9.76 25.05
CA VAL A 165 6.05 -9.34 24.37
C VAL A 165 6.94 -10.56 24.15
N PHE A 166 7.37 -10.80 22.91
CA PHE A 166 8.35 -11.83 22.58
C PHE A 166 9.75 -11.21 22.60
N GLY A 167 10.68 -11.86 23.31
CA GLY A 167 12.09 -11.47 23.41
C GLY A 167 12.98 -12.17 22.40
#